data_AF-A0A2T1EJF6-F1
#
_entry.id   AF-A0A2T1EJF6-F1
#
_cell.length_a   1.000
_cell.length_b   1.000
_cell.length_c   1.000
_cell.angle_alpha   90.00
_cell.angle_beta   90.00
_cell.angle_gamma   90.00
#
_symmetry.space_group_name_H-M   'P 1'
#
loop_
_entity.id
_entity.type
_entity.pdbx_description
1 polymer ?
#
loop_
_entity_poly.entity_id
_entity_poly.type
_entity_poly.pdbx_seq_one_letter_code
_entity_poly.pdbx_strand_id
1 'polypeptide(L)'
;MEAPEKTYEIVKTMPTEQVNEVLDFVEFLKQKTQSIVIPPANKIPQGTLTGLRGIATTTSTPLSDEEIGEDYTNYLQQKYQ
;
A
#
# COMPACT_ATOMS: atom_id res chain seq x y z
N MET A 1 -31.15 19.40 8.21
CA MET A 1 -30.70 18.09 7.68
C MET A 1 -29.30 17.90 8.17
N GLU A 2 -29.15 16.96 9.09
CA GLU A 2 -27.86 16.64 9.68
C GLU A 2 -26.99 15.88 8.66
N ALA A 3 -25.67 16.01 8.78
CA ALA A 3 -24.71 15.33 7.89
C ALA A 3 -25.00 13.81 7.70
N PRO A 4 -25.29 13.00 8.75
CA PRO A 4 -25.59 11.58 8.58
C PRO A 4 -26.85 11.31 7.76
N GLU A 5 -27.88 12.15 7.91
CA GLU A 5 -29.16 11.99 7.19
C GLU A 5 -28.95 12.20 5.69
N LYS A 6 -28.18 13.23 5.33
CA LYS A 6 -27.83 13.52 3.93
C LYS A 6 -26.97 12.42 3.31
N THR A 7 -25.99 11.87 4.03
CA THR A 7 -25.19 10.74 3.54
C THR A 7 -26.05 9.52 3.29
N TYR A 8 -26.99 9.23 4.19
CA TYR A 8 -27.91 8.10 4.04
C TYR A 8 -28.80 8.24 2.80
N GLU A 9 -29.37 9.42 2.57
CA GLU A 9 -30.19 9.67 1.38
C GLU A 9 -29.38 9.50 0.08
N ILE A 10 -28.13 9.99 0.06
CA ILE A 10 -27.25 9.86 -1.10
C ILE A 10 -26.96 8.39 -1.41
N VAL A 11 -26.48 7.63 -0.41
CA VAL A 11 -26.12 6.21 -0.59
C VAL A 11 -27.34 5.39 -1.01
N LYS A 12 -28.54 5.71 -0.48
CA LYS A 12 -29.78 5.01 -0.83
C LYS A 12 -30.17 5.15 -2.31
N THR A 13 -29.79 6.26 -2.95
CA THR A 13 -30.12 6.53 -4.36
C THR A 13 -29.06 6.06 -5.36
N MET A 14 -27.92 5.53 -4.88
CA MET A 14 -26.80 5.12 -5.73
C MET A 14 -27.02 3.74 -6.37
N PRO A 15 -26.48 3.52 -7.59
CA PRO A 15 -26.35 2.20 -8.18
C PRO A 15 -25.44 1.28 -7.35
N THR A 16 -25.72 -0.03 -7.36
CA THR A 16 -25.01 -1.03 -6.54
C THR A 16 -23.49 -1.02 -6.75
N GLU A 17 -23.03 -0.77 -7.98
CA GLU A 17 -21.59 -0.71 -8.31
C GLU A 17 -20.88 0.40 -7.53
N GLN A 18 -21.51 1.58 -7.42
CA GLN A 18 -20.94 2.74 -6.71
C GLN A 18 -21.03 2.60 -5.20
N VAL A 19 -22.02 1.85 -4.69
CA VAL A 19 -22.14 1.57 -3.24
C VAL A 19 -20.96 0.76 -2.74
N ASN A 20 -20.45 -0.20 -3.54
CA ASN A 20 -19.27 -0.98 -3.18
C ASN A 20 -18.03 -0.09 -3.05
N GLU A 21 -17.81 0.83 -3.98
CA GLU A 21 -16.69 1.79 -3.90
C GLU A 21 -16.78 2.69 -2.65
N VAL A 22 -17.99 3.11 -2.27
CA VAL A 22 -18.21 3.89 -1.05
C VAL A 22 -17.90 3.06 0.19
N LEU A 23 -18.27 1.77 0.21
CA LEU A 23 -17.94 0.87 1.32
C LEU A 23 -16.41 0.68 1.45
N ASP A 24 -15.72 0.43 0.34
CA ASP A 24 -14.26 0.29 0.30
C ASP A 24 -13.57 1.57 0.78
N PHE A 25 -14.06 2.73 0.36
CA PHE A 25 -13.54 4.03 0.80
C PHE A 25 -13.73 4.26 2.30
N VAL A 26 -14.91 3.93 2.85
CA VAL A 26 -15.18 4.05 4.29
C VAL A 26 -14.31 3.08 5.08
N GLU A 27 -14.09 1.87 4.59
CA GLU A 27 -13.18 0.91 5.22
C GLU A 27 -11.74 1.44 5.22
N PHE A 28 -11.26 1.97 4.10
CA PHE A 28 -9.96 2.63 4.02
C PHE A 28 -9.82 3.78 5.03
N LEU A 29 -10.84 4.64 5.17
CA LEU A 29 -10.81 5.73 6.15
C LEU A 29 -10.74 5.24 7.60
N LYS A 30 -11.44 4.13 7.92
CA LYS A 30 -11.34 3.50 9.24
C LYS A 30 -9.94 2.95 9.49
N GLN A 31 -9.37 2.23 8.53
CA GLN A 31 -8.01 1.70 8.64
C GLN A 31 -6.97 2.82 8.77
N LYS A 32 -7.14 3.92 8.02
CA LYS A 32 -6.27 5.10 8.09
C LYS A 32 -6.38 5.80 9.44
N THR A 33 -7.59 6.01 9.96
CA THR A 33 -7.76 6.63 11.30
C THR A 33 -7.22 5.75 12.41
N GLN A 34 -7.34 4.42 12.29
CA GLN A 34 -6.74 3.47 13.22
C GLN A 34 -5.20 3.45 13.15
N SER A 35 -4.63 3.70 11.96
CA SER A 35 -3.17 3.83 11.75
C SER A 35 -2.61 5.20 12.18
N ILE A 36 -3.46 6.22 12.35
CA ILE A 36 -3.11 7.56 12.84
C ILE A 36 -3.05 7.61 14.38
N VAL A 37 -3.42 6.52 15.07
CA VAL A 37 -3.06 6.33 16.48
C VAL A 37 -1.57 6.01 16.57
N ILE A 38 -0.75 7.04 16.35
CA ILE A 38 0.61 7.24 16.84
C ILE A 38 1.48 5.96 16.71
N PRO A 39 2.30 5.77 15.65
CA PRO A 39 3.65 5.37 16.00
C PRO A 39 4.15 6.52 16.88
N PRO A 40 4.58 6.28 18.13
CA PRO A 40 5.30 7.33 18.85
C PRO A 40 6.33 7.83 17.86
N ALA A 41 6.51 9.15 17.77
CA ALA A 41 7.69 9.70 17.14
C ALA A 41 8.86 9.01 17.83
N ASN A 42 9.27 7.86 17.29
CA ASN A 42 10.44 7.12 17.68
C ASN A 42 11.51 8.07 17.18
N LYS A 43 11.82 9.04 18.03
CA LYS A 43 13.08 9.75 18.03
C LYS A 43 14.10 8.62 18.09
N ILE A 44 14.52 8.18 16.90
CA ILE A 44 15.54 7.18 16.73
C ILE A 44 16.71 7.70 17.56
N PRO A 45 17.10 7.05 18.68
CA PRO A 45 18.16 7.56 19.51
C PRO A 45 19.42 7.64 18.66
N GLN A 46 20.05 8.81 18.65
CA GLN A 46 21.29 9.03 17.90
C GLN A 46 22.31 8.01 18.39
N GLY A 47 22.73 7.09 17.52
CA GLY A 47 23.57 5.93 17.88
C GLY A 47 22.91 4.56 17.70
N THR A 48 21.63 4.48 17.32
CA THR A 48 21.01 3.23 16.86
C THR A 48 21.31 2.97 15.38
N LEU A 49 21.31 1.70 14.98
CA LEU A 49 21.78 1.22 13.68
C LEU A 49 20.98 1.78 12.48
N THR A 50 19.76 2.27 12.69
CA THR A 50 18.92 3.02 11.73
C THR A 50 19.24 4.53 11.67
N GLY A 51 19.89 5.09 12.70
CA GLY A 51 20.36 6.48 12.73
C GLY A 51 21.79 6.66 12.18
N LEU A 52 22.49 5.56 11.85
CA LEU A 52 23.88 5.56 11.38
C LEU A 52 24.12 4.82 10.06
N ARG A 53 23.07 4.38 9.33
CA ARG A 53 23.21 3.61 8.10
C ARG A 53 22.22 4.14 7.06
N GLY A 54 22.61 4.42 5.82
CA GLY A 54 23.34 3.45 5.01
C GLY A 54 22.51 2.18 4.77
N ILE A 55 21.18 2.25 4.92
CA ILE A 55 20.26 1.22 4.43
C ILE A 55 20.19 1.45 2.93
N ALA A 56 20.88 0.58 2.20
CA ALA A 56 21.09 0.63 0.77
C ALA A 56 19.83 1.05 0.01
N THR A 57 19.89 2.22 -0.63
CA THR A 57 19.29 2.33 -1.96
C THR A 57 20.03 1.29 -2.79
N THR A 58 19.38 0.21 -3.22
CA THR A 58 19.98 -0.60 -4.28
C THR A 58 20.18 0.34 -5.45
N THR A 59 21.44 0.63 -5.80
CA THR A 59 21.78 1.42 -6.98
C THR A 59 21.49 0.65 -8.28
N SER A 60 20.99 -0.58 -8.19
CA SER A 60 20.44 -1.29 -9.33
C SER A 60 19.07 -0.73 -9.65
N THR A 61 18.93 -0.20 -10.86
CA THR A 61 17.66 -0.04 -11.55
C THR A 61 16.80 -1.28 -11.28
N PRO A 62 15.51 -1.15 -10.95
CA PRO A 62 14.62 -2.30 -10.99
C PRO A 62 14.74 -2.93 -12.39
N LEU A 63 15.05 -4.23 -12.45
CA LEU A 63 15.13 -4.97 -13.71
C LEU A 63 13.83 -4.75 -14.49
N SER A 64 13.94 -4.48 -15.80
CA SER A 64 12.74 -4.38 -16.64
C SER A 64 12.03 -5.72 -16.69
N ASP A 65 10.72 -5.69 -16.92
CA ASP A 65 9.93 -6.92 -17.07
C ASP A 65 10.49 -7.85 -18.16
N GLU A 66 11.12 -7.29 -19.21
CA GLU A 66 11.84 -8.09 -20.21
C GLU A 66 13.05 -8.85 -19.65
N GLU A 67 13.89 -8.19 -18.84
CA GLU A 67 15.11 -8.80 -18.27
C GLU A 67 14.74 -9.92 -17.29
N ILE A 68 13.65 -9.73 -16.54
CA ILE A 68 13.10 -10.76 -15.65
C ILE A 68 12.60 -11.97 -16.45
N GLY A 69 11.98 -11.74 -17.61
CA GLY A 69 11.50 -12.80 -18.50
C GLY A 69 12.62 -13.66 -19.07
N GLU A 70 13.73 -13.04 -19.47
CA GLU A 70 14.91 -13.74 -19.99
C GLU A 70 15.62 -14.57 -18.90
N ASP A 71 15.80 -14.01 -17.71
CA ASP A 71 16.39 -14.74 -16.58
C ASP A 71 15.52 -15.93 -16.16
N TYR A 72 14.19 -15.75 -16.16
CA TYR A 72 13.26 -16.82 -15.81
C TYR A 72 13.26 -17.93 -16.87
N THR A 73 13.35 -17.59 -18.15
CA THR A 73 13.43 -18.60 -19.22
C THR A 73 14.75 -19.36 -19.18
N ASN A 74 15.87 -18.70 -18.90
CA ASN A 74 17.17 -19.36 -18.66
C ASN A 74 17.12 -20.32 -17.47
N TYR A 75 16.52 -19.90 -16.36
CA TYR A 75 16.33 -20.75 -15.19
C TYR A 75 15.52 -22.00 -15.51
N LEU A 76 14.42 -21.86 -16.26
CA LEU A 76 13.60 -22.99 -16.66
C LEU A 76 14.34 -23.95 -17.60
N GLN A 77 15.15 -23.43 -18.53
CA GLN A 77 15.97 -24.27 -19.39
C GLN A 77 16.99 -25.07 -18.56
N GLN A 78 17.72 -24.44 -17.65
CA GLN A 78 18.70 -25.14 -16.80
C GLN A 78 18.04 -26.18 -15.86
N LYS A 79 16.79 -25.97 -15.47
CA LYS A 79 16.07 -26.85 -14.55
C LYS A 79 15.48 -28.09 -15.24
N TYR A 80 15.14 -27.98 -16.52
CA TYR A 80 14.40 -29.01 -17.24
C TYR A 80 15.09 -29.54 -18.50
N GLN A 81 16.24 -28.99 -18.91
CA GLN A 81 17.21 -29.64 -19.79
C GLN A 81 18.28 -30.38 -18.98
#